data_AF-A0A6U6EVU5-F1
#
_entry.id   AF-A0A6U6EVU5-F1
#
_cell.length_a   1.000
_cell.length_b   1.000
_cell.length_c   1.000
_cell.angle_alpha   90.00
_cell.angle_beta   90.00
_cell.angle_gamma   90.00
#
_symmetry.space_group_name_H-M   'P 1'
#
loop_
_entity.id
_entity.type
_entity.pdbx_description
1 polymer ?
#
loop_
_entity_poly.entity_id
_entity_poly.type
_entity_poly.pdbx_seq_one_letter_code
_entity_poly.pdbx_strand_id
1 'polypeptide(L)'
;LGPTFYRGGGGDDDDDGARFRSGGGGKRNRGDGGEGGELESTLGRRLDGRAAVVVLRVEGEDRGDDSPGEATTAKAKANANAPTTTRYLVQRKSSDYPIPAFRGAVCLFGGNAEPADADPLATLRRELGEELPPSLAEAVFSADGAGLKLVGTSTHSHSARLMGRDEPYAFLCACYEARVPSASVTDGVLDSREGSYALLTREQLLNDERYAWGYDAVMSRYLGRDVRHFCDGATVTREDDDRLKDWTPPPE
;
A
#
# COMPACT_ATOMS: atom_id res chain seq x y z
N LEU A 1 -13.35 67.61 20.59
CA LEU A 1 -14.31 66.51 20.34
C LEU A 1 -13.81 65.28 21.11
N GLY A 2 -14.18 65.18 22.39
CA GLY A 2 -14.12 63.91 23.14
C GLY A 2 -15.54 63.31 23.24
N PRO A 3 -15.80 62.24 24.02
CA PRO A 3 -14.90 61.60 24.99
C PRO A 3 -14.98 60.04 25.02
N THR A 4 -14.31 59.52 26.05
CA THR A 4 -14.13 58.15 26.52
C THR A 4 -15.33 57.60 27.34
N PHE A 5 -15.37 56.26 27.50
CA PHE A 5 -16.02 55.40 28.54
C PHE A 5 -17.56 55.18 28.54
N TYR A 6 -17.97 53.90 28.56
CA TYR A 6 -18.88 53.36 29.58
C TYR A 6 -18.66 51.84 29.79
N ARG A 7 -18.88 51.40 31.04
CA ARG A 7 -18.72 50.06 31.62
C ARG A 7 -20.09 49.59 32.14
N GLY A 8 -20.34 48.28 32.14
CA GLY A 8 -21.42 47.58 32.86
C GLY A 8 -22.55 47.10 31.92
N GLY A 9 -23.15 45.93 32.07
CA GLY A 9 -23.10 44.86 33.07
C GLY A 9 -24.38 44.01 32.95
N GLY A 10 -24.32 42.72 33.30
CA GLY A 10 -25.45 41.77 33.34
C GLY A 10 -25.89 41.25 31.97
N GLY A 11 -26.24 40.00 31.74
CA GLY A 11 -26.58 38.87 32.60
C GLY A 11 -27.36 37.89 31.72
N ASP A 12 -27.34 36.62 32.13
CA ASP A 12 -28.24 35.54 31.76
C ASP A 12 -27.95 34.77 30.45
N ASP A 13 -27.44 33.55 30.67
CA ASP A 13 -28.03 32.28 30.25
C ASP A 13 -28.58 32.19 28.81
N ASP A 14 -27.90 31.41 27.98
CA ASP A 14 -28.56 30.28 27.31
C ASP A 14 -27.51 29.27 26.83
N ASP A 15 -27.59 28.12 27.48
CA ASP A 15 -27.04 26.82 27.14
C ASP A 15 -27.77 26.33 25.88
N ASP A 16 -27.08 26.04 24.78
CA ASP A 16 -27.61 25.04 23.84
C ASP A 16 -26.52 24.48 22.91
N GLY A 17 -26.22 23.21 23.16
CA GLY A 17 -25.29 22.40 22.40
C GLY A 17 -25.72 22.23 20.94
N ALA A 18 -24.79 22.50 20.03
CA ALA A 18 -24.92 22.17 18.62
C ALA A 18 -24.93 20.64 18.43
N ARG A 19 -26.13 20.07 18.51
CA ARG A 19 -26.46 18.74 18.00
C ARG A 19 -26.29 18.71 16.48
N PHE A 20 -25.37 17.88 16.01
CA PHE A 20 -25.27 17.49 14.60
C PHE A 20 -26.58 16.78 14.20
N ARG A 21 -27.40 17.45 13.39
CA ARG A 21 -28.62 16.86 12.81
C ARG A 21 -28.26 16.01 11.60
N SER A 22 -28.58 14.73 11.71
CA SER A 22 -28.77 13.80 10.61
C SER A 22 -29.88 14.30 9.68
N GLY A 23 -29.53 14.54 8.41
CA GLY A 23 -30.46 14.87 7.34
C GLY A 23 -30.34 13.83 6.22
N GLY A 24 -31.21 12.83 6.26
CA GLY A 24 -31.40 11.89 5.16
C GLY A 24 -32.23 12.49 4.02
N GLY A 25 -32.10 11.90 2.84
CA GLY A 25 -33.11 12.00 1.77
C GLY A 25 -32.57 12.37 0.39
N GLY A 26 -32.10 11.37 -0.35
CA GLY A 26 -31.74 11.53 -1.76
C GLY A 26 -31.75 10.20 -2.51
N LYS A 27 -32.89 9.49 -2.50
CA LYS A 27 -33.12 8.30 -3.34
C LYS A 27 -32.95 8.67 -4.82
N ARG A 28 -31.93 8.12 -5.47
CA ARG A 28 -31.92 7.91 -6.92
C ARG A 28 -31.85 6.41 -7.17
N ASN A 29 -33.03 5.82 -7.34
CA ASN A 29 -33.20 4.49 -7.91
C ASN A 29 -32.87 4.57 -9.40
N ARG A 30 -31.87 3.80 -9.85
CA ARG A 30 -31.84 3.15 -11.17
C ARG A 30 -30.75 2.07 -11.16
N GLY A 31 -31.22 0.85 -10.91
CA GLY A 31 -30.67 -0.42 -11.40
C GLY A 31 -29.20 -0.71 -11.18
N ASP A 32 -28.87 -1.30 -10.03
CA ASP A 32 -27.90 -2.39 -10.02
C ASP A 32 -28.13 -3.27 -8.78
N GLY A 33 -28.65 -4.46 -8.99
CA GLY A 33 -28.89 -5.43 -7.93
C GLY A 33 -27.89 -6.56 -8.09
N GLY A 34 -26.82 -6.53 -7.31
CA GLY A 34 -25.86 -7.65 -7.27
C GLY A 34 -24.58 -7.33 -6.51
N GLU A 35 -23.84 -6.29 -6.91
CA GLU A 35 -22.43 -6.16 -6.50
C GLU A 35 -22.24 -5.66 -5.06
N GLY A 36 -23.10 -4.75 -4.57
CA GLY A 36 -22.98 -4.21 -3.21
C GLY A 36 -23.31 -5.21 -2.09
N GLY A 37 -24.24 -6.14 -2.35
CA GLY A 37 -24.63 -7.17 -1.38
C GLY A 37 -23.66 -8.34 -1.28
N GLU A 38 -22.94 -8.64 -2.37
CA GLU A 38 -21.92 -9.68 -2.42
C GLU A 38 -20.73 -9.31 -1.50
N LEU A 39 -20.18 -8.09 -1.69
CA LEU A 39 -19.05 -7.55 -0.92
C LEU A 39 -19.34 -7.39 0.57
N GLU A 40 -20.53 -6.91 0.96
CA GLU A 40 -20.94 -6.82 2.37
C GLU A 40 -21.03 -8.21 3.02
N SER A 41 -21.45 -9.23 2.26
CA SER A 41 -21.53 -10.60 2.77
C SER A 41 -20.15 -11.25 2.97
N THR A 42 -19.15 -10.89 2.17
CA THR A 42 -17.74 -11.35 2.32
C THR A 42 -17.09 -10.78 3.57
N LEU A 43 -17.39 -9.52 3.93
CA LEU A 43 -16.90 -8.92 5.17
C LEU A 43 -17.46 -9.61 6.42
N GLY A 44 -18.68 -10.17 6.34
CA GLY A 44 -19.33 -10.92 7.42
C GLY A 44 -18.96 -12.41 7.50
N ARG A 45 -18.49 -13.00 6.40
CA ARG A 45 -18.01 -14.39 6.32
C ARG A 45 -16.48 -14.38 6.41
N ARG A 46 -15.95 -14.53 7.63
CA ARG A 46 -14.52 -14.82 7.94
C ARG A 46 -13.54 -14.73 6.75
N LEU A 47 -12.72 -13.68 6.76
CA LEU A 47 -11.48 -13.49 5.99
C LEU A 47 -10.87 -14.82 5.47
N ASP A 48 -10.94 -15.08 4.16
CA ASP A 48 -10.39 -16.30 3.52
C ASP A 48 -8.86 -16.37 3.62
N GLY A 49 -8.20 -15.23 3.83
CA GLY A 49 -6.75 -15.14 3.87
C GLY A 49 -6.19 -14.17 4.92
N ARG A 50 -4.88 -14.32 5.11
CA ARG A 50 -3.99 -13.38 5.79
C ARG A 50 -2.85 -13.10 4.83
N ALA A 51 -2.40 -11.86 4.73
CA ALA A 51 -1.27 -11.51 3.88
C ALA A 51 -0.38 -10.46 4.53
N ALA A 52 0.93 -10.53 4.32
CA ALA A 52 1.85 -9.51 4.78
C ALA A 52 2.67 -9.01 3.59
N VAL A 53 2.71 -7.68 3.43
CA VAL A 53 3.38 -7.03 2.30
C VAL A 53 4.25 -5.87 2.72
N VAL A 54 5.13 -5.44 1.82
CA VAL A 54 6.04 -4.32 2.07
C VAL A 54 5.99 -3.28 0.94
N VAL A 55 5.93 -2.02 1.32
CA VAL A 55 6.32 -0.89 0.47
C VAL A 55 7.83 -0.73 0.59
N LEU A 56 8.54 -1.12 -0.47
CA LEU A 56 10.00 -1.10 -0.49
C LEU A 56 10.52 0.22 -1.06
N ARG A 57 10.91 1.12 -0.17
CA ARG A 57 11.44 2.43 -0.49
C ARG A 57 12.95 2.34 -0.71
N VAL A 58 13.40 2.76 -1.88
CA VAL A 58 14.81 2.75 -2.28
C VAL A 58 15.35 4.16 -2.21
N GLU A 59 16.36 4.38 -1.37
CA GLU A 59 16.96 5.68 -1.10
C GLU A 59 18.38 5.75 -1.66
N GLY A 60 18.69 6.76 -2.47
CA GLY A 60 20.02 6.93 -3.05
C GLY A 60 20.27 8.33 -3.55
N GLU A 61 21.53 8.64 -3.86
CA GLU A 61 21.85 9.84 -4.63
C GLU A 61 21.36 9.64 -6.07
N ASP A 62 20.81 10.69 -6.68
CA ASP A 62 20.50 10.71 -8.11
C ASP A 62 21.80 10.48 -8.88
N ARG A 63 22.08 9.24 -9.25
CA ARG A 63 22.94 8.98 -10.41
C ARG A 63 22.07 9.40 -11.58
N GLY A 64 22.18 10.68 -11.93
CA GLY A 64 21.56 11.23 -13.13
C GLY A 64 21.73 10.24 -14.25
N ASP A 65 20.65 10.02 -15.00
CA ASP A 65 20.53 9.14 -16.15
C ASP A 65 21.83 9.17 -17.00
N ASP A 66 22.75 8.25 -16.73
CA ASP A 66 24.03 8.16 -17.43
C ASP A 66 23.72 7.51 -18.78
N SER A 67 23.31 8.38 -19.70
CA SER A 67 23.52 8.16 -21.13
C SER A 67 24.96 7.65 -21.33
N PRO A 68 25.20 6.66 -22.22
CA PRO A 68 26.52 6.07 -22.39
C PRO A 68 27.46 7.07 -23.08
N GLY A 69 28.02 7.97 -22.28
CA GLY A 69 28.93 9.03 -22.68
C GLY A 69 30.17 8.98 -21.79
N GLU A 70 31.18 8.26 -22.27
CA GLU A 70 32.62 8.45 -21.98
C GLU A 70 33.00 8.78 -20.52
N ALA A 71 33.41 7.74 -19.79
CA ALA A 71 33.95 7.84 -18.45
C ALA A 71 35.21 8.73 -18.40
N THR A 72 35.04 10.00 -18.03
CA THR A 72 36.16 10.80 -17.52
C THR A 72 36.24 10.67 -16.01
N THR A 73 37.33 10.08 -15.54
CA THR A 73 37.71 9.97 -14.12
C THR A 73 37.88 11.36 -13.49
N ALA A 74 36.80 11.93 -12.96
CA ALA A 74 36.86 13.14 -12.16
C ALA A 74 35.76 13.18 -11.08
N LYS A 75 36.14 12.70 -9.89
CA LYS A 75 35.67 13.17 -8.57
C LYS A 75 34.14 13.24 -8.35
N ALA A 76 33.54 12.12 -7.95
CA ALA A 76 32.40 12.16 -7.04
C ALA A 76 32.91 12.42 -5.62
N LYS A 77 33.13 13.70 -5.26
CA LYS A 77 33.00 14.10 -3.86
C LYS A 77 31.49 14.16 -3.61
N ALA A 78 30.95 13.13 -2.94
CA ALA A 78 29.58 13.12 -2.46
C ALA A 78 29.28 14.45 -1.78
N ASN A 79 28.40 15.24 -2.40
CA ASN A 79 27.94 16.47 -1.79
C ASN A 79 26.92 16.03 -0.74
N ALA A 80 27.27 16.10 0.55
CA ALA A 80 26.41 15.66 1.66
C ALA A 80 25.05 16.39 1.76
N ASN A 81 24.78 17.33 0.85
CA ASN A 81 23.53 18.08 0.69
C ASN A 81 22.80 17.79 -0.64
N ALA A 82 23.25 16.80 -1.42
CA ALA A 82 22.52 16.38 -2.61
C ALA A 82 21.17 15.77 -2.18
N PRO A 83 20.05 16.17 -2.81
CA PRO A 83 18.75 15.58 -2.48
C PRO A 83 18.80 14.09 -2.76
N THR A 84 18.44 13.28 -1.76
CA THR A 84 18.28 11.83 -1.94
C THR A 84 17.06 11.57 -2.80
N THR A 85 17.25 10.90 -3.93
CA THR A 85 16.17 10.43 -4.76
C THR A 85 15.50 9.26 -4.08
N THR A 86 14.18 9.35 -3.93
CA THR A 86 13.34 8.24 -3.47
C THR A 86 12.69 7.58 -4.66
N ARG A 87 12.90 6.27 -4.80
CA ARG A 87 12.15 5.40 -5.71
C ARG A 87 11.53 4.25 -4.92
N TYR A 88 10.69 3.48 -5.59
CA TYR A 88 9.94 2.37 -5.00
C TYR A 88 10.15 1.14 -5.85
N LEU A 89 10.59 0.05 -5.22
CA LEU A 89 10.65 -1.23 -5.90
C LEU A 89 9.28 -1.90 -5.77
N VAL A 90 8.73 -2.32 -6.91
CA VAL A 90 7.48 -3.07 -7.00
C VAL A 90 7.66 -4.28 -7.92
N GLN A 91 6.78 -5.26 -7.80
CA GLN A 91 6.67 -6.35 -8.76
C GLN A 91 5.60 -6.00 -9.80
N ARG A 92 5.85 -6.28 -11.08
CA ARG A 92 4.84 -6.26 -12.15
C ARG A 92 4.44 -7.69 -12.46
N LYS A 93 3.15 -7.99 -12.36
CA LYS A 93 2.63 -9.33 -12.66
C LYS A 93 2.82 -9.66 -14.14
N SER A 94 3.20 -10.90 -14.41
CA SER A 94 3.47 -11.43 -15.75
C SER A 94 2.24 -11.38 -16.66
N SER A 95 2.47 -11.53 -17.96
CA SER A 95 1.37 -11.60 -18.95
C SER A 95 0.53 -12.87 -18.85
N ASP A 96 1.05 -13.93 -18.24
CA ASP A 96 0.38 -15.21 -18.02
C ASP A 96 -0.23 -15.34 -16.60
N TYR A 97 -0.19 -14.28 -15.79
CA TYR A 97 -0.78 -14.27 -14.45
C TYR A 97 -2.24 -14.78 -14.47
N PRO A 98 -2.66 -15.64 -13.51
CA PRO A 98 -3.94 -16.35 -13.60
C PRO A 98 -5.16 -15.43 -13.60
N ILE A 99 -5.08 -14.27 -12.93
CA ILE A 99 -6.16 -13.28 -12.88
C ILE A 99 -5.95 -12.27 -14.01
N PRO A 100 -6.79 -12.27 -15.08
CA PRO A 100 -6.54 -11.45 -16.26
C PRO A 100 -6.47 -9.95 -15.99
N ALA A 101 -7.25 -9.46 -15.02
CA ALA A 101 -7.26 -8.05 -14.63
C ALA A 101 -5.93 -7.59 -14.01
N PHE A 102 -5.14 -8.51 -13.44
CA PHE A 102 -3.88 -8.20 -12.77
C PHE A 102 -2.65 -8.32 -13.68
N ARG A 103 -2.80 -8.86 -14.89
CA ARG A 103 -1.68 -8.99 -15.85
C ARG A 103 -1.08 -7.62 -16.18
N GLY A 104 0.22 -7.48 -15.97
CA GLY A 104 0.97 -6.24 -16.15
C GLY A 104 0.69 -5.14 -15.12
N ALA A 105 -0.15 -5.39 -14.12
CA ALA A 105 -0.35 -4.48 -13.00
C ALA A 105 0.82 -4.60 -12.00
N VAL A 106 1.11 -3.52 -11.27
CA VAL A 106 2.07 -3.54 -10.18
C VAL A 106 1.45 -4.08 -8.90
N CYS A 107 2.27 -4.72 -8.07
CA CYS A 107 1.92 -5.14 -6.73
C CYS A 107 3.10 -4.93 -5.77
N LEU A 108 2.78 -5.00 -4.49
CA LEU A 108 3.78 -4.99 -3.42
C LEU A 108 4.38 -6.39 -3.28
N PHE A 109 5.60 -6.46 -2.74
CA PHE A 109 6.23 -7.73 -2.38
C PHE A 109 5.64 -8.26 -1.08
N GLY A 110 5.61 -9.57 -0.94
CA GLY A 110 4.90 -10.28 0.11
C GLY A 110 3.76 -11.12 -0.45
N GLY A 111 3.07 -11.82 0.44
CA GLY A 111 2.10 -12.82 0.03
C GLY A 111 1.24 -13.32 1.18
N ASN A 112 0.56 -14.44 0.92
CA ASN A 112 -0.38 -15.02 1.86
C ASN A 112 0.35 -15.75 2.99
N ALA A 113 -0.23 -15.72 4.19
CA ALA A 113 0.27 -16.51 5.31
C ALA A 113 0.06 -18.00 5.05
N GLU A 114 1.07 -18.78 5.39
CA GLU A 114 1.00 -20.24 5.44
C GLU A 114 0.70 -20.71 6.88
N PRO A 115 0.20 -21.94 7.07
CA PRO A 115 -0.08 -22.48 8.41
C PRO A 115 1.09 -22.43 9.39
N ALA A 116 2.33 -22.44 8.90
CA ALA A 116 3.54 -22.35 9.70
C ALA A 116 3.90 -20.91 10.13
N ASP A 117 3.27 -19.90 9.54
CA ASP A 117 3.58 -18.49 9.83
C ASP A 117 2.89 -18.05 11.13
N ALA A 118 3.70 -17.88 12.18
CA ALA A 118 3.20 -17.52 13.51
C ALA A 118 2.62 -16.11 13.61
N ASP A 119 3.09 -15.17 12.78
CA ASP A 119 2.71 -13.77 12.79
C ASP A 119 2.93 -13.13 11.40
N PRO A 120 2.46 -11.89 11.15
CA PRO A 120 2.63 -11.25 9.84
C PRO A 120 4.09 -10.99 9.45
N LEU A 121 5.00 -10.83 10.42
CA LEU A 121 6.42 -10.64 10.14
C LEU A 121 7.09 -11.95 9.69
N ALA A 122 6.67 -13.08 10.24
CA ALA A 122 7.08 -14.41 9.78
C ALA A 122 6.62 -14.64 8.34
N THR A 123 5.36 -14.34 8.03
CA THR A 123 4.82 -14.37 6.66
C THR A 123 5.66 -13.49 5.73
N LEU A 124 5.86 -12.22 6.07
CA LEU A 124 6.63 -11.32 5.21
C LEU A 124 8.07 -11.80 5.03
N ARG A 125 8.72 -12.31 6.07
CA ARG A 125 10.09 -12.81 5.98
C ARG A 125 10.22 -14.00 5.03
N ARG A 126 9.28 -14.95 5.10
CA ARG A 126 9.24 -16.10 4.18
C ARG A 126 9.06 -15.63 2.75
N GLU A 127 8.01 -14.84 2.50
CA GLU A 127 7.66 -14.33 1.17
C GLU A 127 8.81 -13.53 0.55
N LEU A 128 9.42 -12.60 1.29
CA LEU A 128 10.56 -11.84 0.76
C LEU A 128 11.79 -12.72 0.49
N GLY A 129 11.97 -13.81 1.23
CA GLY A 129 13.04 -14.78 0.97
C GLY A 129 12.81 -15.62 -0.29
N GLU A 130 11.55 -15.77 -0.72
CA GLU A 130 11.18 -16.43 -1.97
C GLU A 130 11.17 -15.48 -3.17
N GLU A 131 10.72 -14.25 -2.94
CA GLU A 131 10.48 -13.27 -3.99
C GLU A 131 11.69 -12.43 -4.35
N LEU A 132 12.58 -12.11 -3.40
CA LEU A 132 13.71 -11.18 -3.58
C LEU A 132 15.07 -11.89 -3.63
N PRO A 133 16.11 -11.29 -4.24
CA PRO A 133 17.47 -11.77 -4.08
C PRO A 133 17.86 -11.79 -2.60
N PRO A 134 18.62 -12.82 -2.13
CA PRO A 134 18.96 -12.96 -0.72
C PRO A 134 19.56 -11.70 -0.09
N SER A 135 20.46 -11.00 -0.80
CA SER A 135 21.09 -9.77 -0.31
C SER A 135 20.10 -8.62 -0.12
N LEU A 136 19.06 -8.54 -0.96
CA LEU A 136 18.03 -7.50 -0.84
C LEU A 136 17.03 -7.85 0.25
N ALA A 137 16.63 -9.13 0.36
CA ALA A 137 15.81 -9.62 1.47
C ALA A 137 16.50 -9.35 2.82
N GLU A 138 17.80 -9.64 2.94
CA GLU A 138 18.59 -9.33 4.14
C GLU A 138 18.63 -7.82 4.43
N ALA A 139 18.80 -6.98 3.40
CA ALA A 139 18.83 -5.53 3.56
C ALA A 139 17.52 -4.98 4.16
N VAL A 140 16.36 -5.54 3.75
CA VAL A 140 15.04 -5.17 4.29
C VAL A 140 14.95 -5.39 5.81
N PHE A 141 15.57 -6.45 6.32
CA PHE A 141 15.53 -6.80 7.74
C PHE A 141 16.78 -6.35 8.52
N SER A 142 17.72 -5.66 7.88
CA SER A 142 18.97 -5.22 8.51
C SER A 142 18.78 -4.03 9.47
N ALA A 143 19.57 -3.99 10.53
CA ALA A 143 19.52 -2.92 11.53
C ALA A 143 19.92 -1.54 10.97
N ASP A 144 20.79 -1.51 9.94
CA ASP A 144 21.32 -0.30 9.31
C ASP A 144 20.33 0.33 8.29
N GLY A 145 19.24 -0.39 7.95
CA GLY A 145 18.15 0.04 7.07
C GLY A 145 16.96 0.70 7.79
N ALA A 146 17.14 1.19 9.03
CA ALA A 146 16.14 1.95 9.79
C ALA A 146 14.75 1.27 9.91
N GLY A 147 14.72 -0.04 10.17
CA GLY A 147 13.58 -0.77 10.74
C GLY A 147 12.37 -0.93 9.82
N LEU A 148 11.98 -2.18 9.59
CA LEU A 148 10.68 -2.50 9.03
C LEU A 148 9.57 -1.92 9.94
N LYS A 149 8.75 -1.03 9.39
CA LYS A 149 7.71 -0.31 10.14
C LYS A 149 6.33 -0.72 9.65
N LEU A 150 5.43 -1.10 10.56
CA LEU A 150 4.02 -1.27 10.19
C LEU A 150 3.43 0.08 9.75
N VAL A 151 2.94 0.16 8.51
CA VAL A 151 2.27 1.36 7.99
C VAL A 151 0.75 1.29 8.13
N GLY A 152 0.21 0.08 8.24
CA GLY A 152 -1.16 -0.14 8.66
C GLY A 152 -1.71 -1.50 8.27
N THR A 153 -2.93 -1.73 8.73
CA THR A 153 -3.69 -2.95 8.47
C THR A 153 -4.93 -2.65 7.65
N SER A 154 -5.26 -3.52 6.69
CA SER A 154 -6.45 -3.37 5.85
C SER A 154 -7.09 -4.70 5.48
N THR A 155 -8.41 -4.73 5.34
CA THR A 155 -9.13 -5.83 4.68
C THR A 155 -9.26 -5.49 3.20
N HIS A 156 -8.84 -6.43 2.35
CA HIS A 156 -9.00 -6.36 0.91
C HIS A 156 -10.09 -7.34 0.52
N SER A 157 -11.09 -6.89 -0.23
CA SER A 157 -12.20 -7.72 -0.72
C SER A 157 -12.35 -7.57 -2.22
N HIS A 158 -12.56 -8.68 -2.90
CA HIS A 158 -12.59 -8.76 -4.36
C HIS A 158 -13.85 -9.51 -4.79
N SER A 159 -14.57 -8.95 -5.75
CA SER A 159 -15.74 -9.62 -6.34
C SER A 159 -15.36 -10.94 -7.00
N ALA A 160 -16.29 -11.90 -7.02
CA ALA A 160 -16.13 -13.17 -7.72
C ALA A 160 -15.72 -12.96 -9.19
N ARG A 161 -16.33 -11.94 -9.83
CA ARG A 161 -16.05 -11.52 -11.20
C ARG A 161 -14.61 -11.08 -11.42
N LEU A 162 -14.06 -10.20 -10.58
CA LEU A 162 -12.66 -9.77 -10.68
C LEU A 162 -11.72 -10.97 -10.57
N MET A 163 -12.04 -11.85 -9.61
CA MET A 163 -11.23 -13.00 -9.26
C MET A 163 -11.38 -14.18 -10.24
N GLY A 164 -12.36 -14.13 -11.16
CA GLY A 164 -12.62 -15.20 -12.12
C GLY A 164 -13.03 -16.53 -11.48
N ARG A 165 -13.77 -16.47 -10.36
CA ARG A 165 -14.20 -17.61 -9.54
C ARG A 165 -15.69 -17.49 -9.20
N ASP A 166 -16.26 -18.54 -8.61
CA ASP A 166 -17.69 -18.58 -8.26
C ASP A 166 -18.04 -17.74 -7.03
N GLU A 167 -17.10 -17.58 -6.10
CA GLU A 167 -17.29 -16.87 -4.83
C GLU A 167 -16.32 -15.69 -4.71
N PRO A 168 -16.69 -14.60 -4.03
CA PRO A 168 -15.79 -13.49 -3.75
C PRO A 168 -14.60 -13.94 -2.88
N TYR A 169 -13.57 -13.10 -2.81
CA TYR A 169 -12.37 -13.36 -2.01
C TYR A 169 -12.08 -12.19 -1.09
N ALA A 170 -11.65 -12.47 0.14
CA ALA A 170 -11.12 -11.42 1.01
C ALA A 170 -9.95 -11.87 1.88
N PHE A 171 -9.05 -10.94 2.18
CA PHE A 171 -7.94 -11.17 3.12
C PHE A 171 -7.64 -9.96 3.98
N LEU A 172 -7.13 -10.20 5.20
CA LEU A 172 -6.56 -9.17 6.07
C LEU A 172 -5.08 -9.03 5.74
N CYS A 173 -4.66 -7.81 5.47
CA CYS A 173 -3.32 -7.47 5.04
C CYS A 173 -2.60 -6.62 6.09
N ALA A 174 -1.43 -7.05 6.52
CA ALA A 174 -0.46 -6.23 7.24
C ALA A 174 0.50 -5.60 6.23
N CYS A 175 0.54 -4.27 6.14
CA CYS A 175 1.44 -3.56 5.25
C CYS A 175 2.57 -2.92 6.05
N TYR A 176 3.81 -3.18 5.64
CA TYR A 176 5.01 -2.60 6.22
C TYR A 176 5.69 -1.63 5.24
N GLU A 177 6.56 -0.77 5.76
CA GLU A 177 7.53 0.03 5.00
C GLU A 177 8.93 -0.47 5.35
N ALA A 178 9.75 -0.70 4.31
CA ALA A 178 11.18 -0.90 4.45
C ALA A 178 11.92 0.15 3.65
N ARG A 179 13.06 0.63 4.18
CA ARG A 179 13.96 1.55 3.50
C ARG A 179 15.27 0.85 3.22
N VAL A 180 15.65 0.81 1.95
CA VAL A 180 16.91 0.20 1.54
C VAL A 180 17.75 1.20 0.75
N PRO A 181 19.08 1.18 0.90
CA PRO A 181 19.96 1.94 0.04
C PRO A 181 19.81 1.49 -1.43
N SER A 182 19.91 2.43 -2.37
CA SER A 182 19.96 2.13 -3.81
C SER A 182 21.04 1.12 -4.18
N ALA A 183 22.16 1.11 -3.46
CA ALA A 183 23.23 0.11 -3.63
C ALA A 183 22.79 -1.33 -3.34
N SER A 184 21.70 -1.55 -2.61
CA SER A 184 21.13 -2.86 -2.32
C SER A 184 20.27 -3.40 -3.48
N VAL A 185 19.87 -2.53 -4.41
CA VAL A 185 19.13 -2.90 -5.62
C VAL A 185 20.13 -2.93 -6.77
N THR A 186 20.60 -4.13 -7.14
CA THR A 186 21.55 -4.28 -8.25
C THR A 186 20.82 -4.25 -9.60
N ASP A 187 21.49 -3.73 -10.64
CA ASP A 187 20.97 -3.65 -12.03
C ASP A 187 20.82 -5.02 -12.73
N GLY A 188 20.86 -6.12 -11.98
CA GLY A 188 20.56 -7.44 -12.50
C GLY A 188 19.10 -7.52 -12.92
N VAL A 189 18.78 -8.30 -13.94
CA VAL A 189 17.40 -8.60 -14.30
C VAL A 189 16.76 -9.29 -13.10
N LEU A 190 15.97 -8.51 -12.36
CA LEU A 190 15.20 -9.00 -11.24
C LEU A 190 13.91 -9.61 -11.80
N ASP A 191 14.06 -10.81 -12.36
CA ASP A 191 12.94 -11.65 -12.72
C ASP A 191 12.40 -12.30 -11.46
N SER A 192 11.11 -12.09 -11.23
CA SER A 192 10.36 -12.77 -10.19
C SER A 192 9.70 -14.03 -10.78
N ARG A 193 9.35 -15.01 -9.95
CA ARG A 193 8.56 -16.16 -10.40
C ARG A 193 7.22 -15.76 -11.03
N GLU A 194 6.66 -14.61 -10.66
CA GLU A 194 5.35 -14.15 -11.10
C GLU A 194 5.38 -12.89 -11.99
N GLY A 195 6.53 -12.59 -12.62
CA GLY A 195 6.71 -11.39 -13.45
C GLY A 195 8.06 -10.72 -13.25
N SER A 196 8.15 -9.40 -13.39
CA SER A 196 9.42 -8.66 -13.32
C SER A 196 9.41 -7.61 -12.22
N TYR A 197 10.55 -7.13 -11.76
CA TYR A 197 10.56 -5.97 -10.87
C TYR A 197 10.54 -4.66 -11.66
N ALA A 198 10.13 -3.58 -10.99
CA ALA A 198 10.20 -2.23 -11.51
C ALA A 198 10.62 -1.27 -10.40
N LEU A 199 11.58 -0.40 -10.71
CA LEU A 199 11.98 0.69 -9.83
C LEU A 199 11.33 1.99 -10.31
N LEU A 200 10.31 2.45 -9.58
CA LEU A 200 9.43 3.52 -10.02
C LEU A 200 9.52 4.76 -9.15
N THR A 201 9.29 5.92 -9.76
CA THR A 201 9.12 7.18 -9.04
C THR A 201 7.73 7.25 -8.41
N ARG A 202 7.58 8.16 -7.43
CA ARG A 202 6.27 8.49 -6.86
C ARG A 202 5.25 8.90 -7.92
N GLU A 203 5.66 9.67 -8.92
CA GLU A 203 4.75 10.15 -9.95
C GLU A 203 4.30 9.03 -10.90
N GLN A 204 5.17 8.08 -11.23
CA GLN A 204 4.78 6.91 -12.03
C GLN A 204 3.75 6.04 -11.28
N LEU A 205 4.00 5.77 -9.99
CA LEU A 205 3.06 5.05 -9.14
C LEU A 205 1.69 5.74 -9.05
N LEU A 206 1.67 7.06 -8.95
CA LEU A 206 0.42 7.81 -8.81
C LEU A 206 -0.34 7.97 -10.12
N ASN A 207 0.34 8.10 -11.25
CA ASN A 207 -0.30 8.52 -12.50
C ASN A 207 -0.33 7.48 -13.62
N ASP A 208 0.61 6.54 -13.63
CA ASP A 208 0.86 5.70 -14.81
C ASP A 208 0.54 4.23 -14.54
N GLU A 209 0.79 3.75 -13.32
CA GLU A 209 0.65 2.34 -12.99
C GLU A 209 -0.78 1.94 -12.58
N ARG A 210 -1.14 0.70 -12.91
CA ARG A 210 -2.34 0.02 -12.39
C ARG A 210 -1.94 -0.94 -11.29
N TYR A 211 -2.76 -1.08 -10.25
CA TYR A 211 -2.46 -1.95 -9.12
C TYR A 211 -3.25 -3.25 -9.15
N ALA A 212 -2.60 -4.35 -8.75
CA ALA A 212 -3.27 -5.59 -8.42
C ALA A 212 -3.76 -5.57 -6.96
N TRP A 213 -4.71 -6.45 -6.65
CA TRP A 213 -5.14 -6.77 -5.28
C TRP A 213 -5.70 -5.61 -4.45
N GLY A 214 -6.00 -4.45 -5.05
CA GLY A 214 -6.46 -3.27 -4.32
C GLY A 214 -5.33 -2.44 -3.70
N TYR A 215 -4.06 -2.69 -4.05
CA TYR A 215 -2.93 -1.93 -3.49
C TYR A 215 -2.91 -0.46 -3.92
N ASP A 216 -3.71 -0.06 -4.90
CA ASP A 216 -4.01 1.34 -5.24
C ASP A 216 -4.49 2.13 -4.01
N ALA A 217 -5.39 1.56 -3.21
CA ALA A 217 -5.89 2.21 -1.99
C ALA A 217 -4.82 2.30 -0.89
N VAL A 218 -3.95 1.29 -0.78
CA VAL A 218 -2.83 1.28 0.17
C VAL A 218 -1.80 2.34 -0.21
N MET A 219 -1.41 2.37 -1.48
CA MET A 219 -0.43 3.31 -2.00
C MET A 219 -0.95 4.75 -2.01
N SER A 220 -2.24 4.97 -2.28
CA SER A 220 -2.84 6.30 -2.20
C SER A 220 -2.70 6.90 -0.79
N ARG A 221 -2.98 6.08 0.24
CA ARG A 221 -2.83 6.47 1.66
C ARG A 221 -1.37 6.69 2.03
N TYR A 222 -0.50 5.73 1.69
CA TYR A 222 0.92 5.78 2.02
C TYR A 222 1.60 7.00 1.37
N LEU A 223 1.29 7.29 0.10
CA LEU A 223 1.83 8.43 -0.64
C LEU A 223 1.08 9.74 -0.36
N GLY A 224 -0.03 9.71 0.39
CA GLY A 224 -0.83 10.90 0.72
C GLY A 224 -1.46 11.60 -0.49
N ARG A 225 -1.70 10.88 -1.60
CA ARG A 225 -2.36 11.37 -2.81
C ARG A 225 -3.03 10.21 -3.52
N ASP A 226 -4.22 10.45 -4.08
CA ASP A 226 -4.94 9.43 -4.85
C ASP A 226 -4.16 9.01 -6.09
N VAL A 227 -4.08 7.70 -6.31
CA VAL A 227 -3.64 7.09 -7.57
C VAL A 227 -4.73 7.26 -8.65
N ARG A 228 -4.33 7.30 -9.92
CA ARG A 228 -5.29 7.48 -11.04
C ARG A 228 -6.02 6.22 -11.44
N HIS A 229 -5.40 5.06 -11.23
CA HIS A 229 -5.90 3.78 -11.74
C HIS A 229 -6.27 2.85 -10.60
N PHE A 230 -7.55 2.88 -10.21
CA PHE A 230 -8.10 2.01 -9.19
C PHE A 230 -8.34 0.59 -9.73
N CYS A 231 -8.19 -0.40 -8.86
CA CYS A 231 -8.52 -1.78 -9.18
C CYS A 231 -10.04 -1.97 -9.14
N ASP A 232 -10.69 -2.03 -10.31
CA ASP A 232 -12.13 -2.28 -10.39
C ASP A 232 -12.51 -3.64 -9.79
N GLY A 233 -13.64 -3.71 -9.09
CA GLY A 233 -14.08 -4.90 -8.37
C GLY A 233 -13.30 -5.25 -7.11
N ALA A 234 -12.43 -4.34 -6.62
CA ALA A 234 -11.75 -4.44 -5.33
C ALA A 234 -12.24 -3.35 -4.36
N THR A 235 -12.40 -3.70 -3.09
CA THR A 235 -12.69 -2.76 -1.99
C THR A 235 -11.64 -2.94 -0.90
N VAL A 236 -11.10 -1.83 -0.37
CA VAL A 236 -10.08 -1.87 0.68
C VAL A 236 -10.50 -1.02 1.88
N THR A 237 -10.77 -1.69 2.98
CA THR A 237 -11.17 -1.09 4.25
C THR A 237 -9.98 -1.05 5.20
N ARG A 238 -9.75 0.09 5.84
CA ARG A 238 -8.73 0.19 6.89
C ARG A 238 -9.21 -0.52 8.14
N GLU A 239 -8.30 -1.20 8.79
CA GLU A 239 -8.55 -1.97 10.01
C GLU A 239 -7.73 -1.41 11.17
N ASP A 240 -8.11 -1.80 12.39
CA ASP A 240 -7.28 -1.62 13.57
C ASP A 240 -6.10 -2.61 13.55
N ASP A 241 -4.91 -2.14 13.92
CA ASP A 241 -3.71 -2.98 13.96
C ASP A 241 -3.81 -4.08 15.05
N ASP A 242 -4.67 -3.91 16.05
CA ASP A 242 -4.98 -4.94 17.04
C ASP A 242 -5.57 -6.21 16.41
N ARG A 243 -6.15 -6.13 15.20
CA ARG A 243 -6.61 -7.31 14.46
C ARG A 243 -5.48 -8.27 14.09
N LEU A 244 -4.23 -7.80 14.09
CA LEU A 244 -3.06 -8.65 13.83
C LEU A 244 -2.71 -9.56 15.02
N LYS A 245 -3.24 -9.30 16.23
CA LYS A 245 -3.05 -10.19 17.40
C LYS A 245 -3.69 -11.56 17.19
N ASP A 246 -4.76 -11.60 16.39
CA ASP A 246 -5.46 -12.82 15.99
C ASP A 246 -4.97 -13.32 14.62
N TRP A 247 -3.64 -13.33 14.43
CA TRP A 247 -3.01 -13.88 13.23
C TRP A 247 -3.13 -15.39 13.23
N THR A 248 -4.25 -15.88 12.71
CA THR A 248 -4.47 -17.29 12.44
C THR A 248 -4.56 -17.46 10.92
N PRO A 249 -3.54 -18.05 10.27
CA PRO A 249 -3.62 -18.43 8.87
C PRO A 249 -4.83 -19.35 8.64
N PRO A 250 -5.47 -19.30 7.46
CA PRO A 250 -6.52 -20.25 7.13
C PRO A 250 -5.97 -21.70 7.20
N PRO A 251 -6.78 -22.69 7.60
CA PRO A 251 -6.39 -24.09 7.53
C PRO A 251 -6.14 -24.51 6.08
N GLU A 252 -5.25 -25.51 5.88
CA GLU A 252 -4.95 -26.12 4.57
C GLU A 252 -6.20 -26.63 3.83
#